data_AF-A0A2S2Q280-F1
#
_entry.id   AF-A0A2S2Q280-F1
#
_cell.length_a   1.000
_cell.length_b   1.000
_cell.length_c   1.000
_cell.angle_alpha   90.00
_cell.angle_beta   90.00
_cell.angle_gamma   90.00
#
_symmetry.space_group_name_H-M   'P 1'
#
loop_
_entity.id
_entity.type
_entity.pdbx_description
1 polymer ?
#
loop_
_entity_poly.entity_id
_entity_poly.type
_entity_poly.pdbx_seq_one_letter_code
_entity_poly.pdbx_strand_id
1 'polypeptide(L)'
;MLPLPPCSVEHLFVIVKINLVYYILGNTYFPPRPPITLYNKKLDIINDLLISYPYIKNIILVGDYNTPNLKWQFTSPSCSPNYLNLNQLSVDFLSKISFLSLSQFNTVLNKNNTILDLVLSNIDNITVSKFTTPLVSCDVHHPSLLIIIPINTYKPIDYNLFTYDFYSCNYSDIIKCSGSINWVEIFSNLNVNEVTNLFYSIIYEIIDIFVLKYPIKFGFELKNLIFKKKIAHKIFRNSGAINDYNKFSNLRAQCKALSKLNYQNYLKKYPGRF
;
A
#
# COMPACT_ATOMS: atom_id res chain seq x y z
N MET A 1 -7.03 4.97 -6.96
CA MET A 1 -8.26 4.53 -6.28
C MET A 1 -9.31 4.29 -7.32
N LEU A 2 -10.09 3.22 -7.20
CA LEU A 2 -11.20 2.96 -8.13
C LEU A 2 -12.43 3.79 -7.73
N PRO A 3 -13.14 4.42 -8.69
CA PRO A 3 -14.42 5.03 -8.42
C PRO A 3 -15.42 3.92 -8.11
N LEU A 4 -15.96 3.92 -6.91
CA LEU A 4 -16.93 2.92 -6.45
C LEU A 4 -18.26 3.61 -6.16
N PRO A 5 -19.39 2.91 -6.35
CA PRO A 5 -20.68 3.45 -5.96
C PRO A 5 -20.68 3.77 -4.45
N PRO A 6 -21.39 4.83 -4.03
CA PRO A 6 -21.47 5.21 -2.62
C PRO A 6 -22.01 4.04 -1.81
N CYS A 7 -21.19 3.54 -0.89
CA CYS A 7 -21.48 2.38 -0.08
C CYS A 7 -21.16 2.69 1.38
N SER A 8 -21.99 2.20 2.31
CA SER A 8 -21.78 2.33 3.76
C SER A 8 -20.69 1.40 4.30
N VAL A 9 -19.89 0.77 3.42
CA VAL A 9 -18.78 -0.11 3.77
C VAL A 9 -17.48 0.64 3.63
N GLU A 10 -16.68 0.65 4.70
CA GLU A 10 -15.32 1.16 4.65
C GLU A 10 -14.43 0.19 3.87
N HIS A 11 -14.09 0.58 2.64
CA HIS A 11 -13.17 -0.19 1.83
C HIS A 11 -12.30 0.68 0.93
N LEU A 12 -11.16 0.12 0.56
CA LEU A 12 -10.25 0.70 -0.41
C LEU A 12 -9.86 -0.38 -1.41
N PHE A 13 -10.06 -0.11 -2.69
CA PHE A 13 -9.58 -0.98 -3.77
C PHE A 13 -8.60 -0.25 -4.66
N VAL A 14 -7.52 -0.94 -4.99
CA VAL A 14 -6.49 -0.50 -5.94
C VAL A 14 -6.19 -1.61 -6.93
N ILE A 15 -6.04 -1.25 -8.20
CA ILE A 15 -5.50 -2.14 -9.22
C ILE A 15 -3.99 -1.95 -9.22
N VAL A 16 -3.25 -3.04 -9.09
CA VAL A 16 -1.80 -3.04 -9.20
C VAL A 16 -1.39 -3.93 -10.35
N LYS A 17 -0.51 -3.41 -11.20
CA LYS A 17 0.12 -4.16 -12.27
C LYS A 17 1.52 -4.57 -11.81
N ILE A 18 1.79 -5.88 -11.83
CA ILE A 18 3.12 -6.42 -11.59
C ILE A 18 3.49 -7.23 -12.83
N ASN A 19 4.51 -6.77 -13.55
CA ASN A 19 4.87 -7.27 -14.88
C ASN A 19 3.70 -7.15 -15.87
N LEU A 20 3.25 -8.27 -16.43
CA LEU A 20 2.12 -8.36 -17.36
C LEU A 20 0.82 -8.78 -16.67
N VAL A 21 0.84 -8.94 -15.35
CA VAL A 21 -0.28 -9.46 -14.57
C VAL A 21 -0.89 -8.34 -13.72
N TYR A 22 -2.22 -8.28 -13.71
CA TYR A 22 -2.98 -7.32 -12.92
C TYR A 22 -3.59 -8.01 -11.70
N TYR A 23 -3.67 -7.25 -10.61
CA TYR A 23 -4.16 -7.66 -9.31
C TYR A 23 -5.15 -6.62 -8.80
N ILE A 24 -6.28 -7.07 -8.26
CA ILE A 24 -7.11 -6.25 -7.38
C ILE A 24 -6.63 -6.46 -5.95
N LEU A 25 -6.20 -5.38 -5.31
CA LEU A 25 -5.90 -5.33 -3.89
C LEU A 25 -7.01 -4.56 -3.19
N GLY A 26 -7.72 -5.24 -2.29
CA GLY A 26 -8.80 -4.68 -1.50
C GLY A 26 -8.48 -4.70 -0.01
N ASN A 27 -8.64 -3.58 0.68
CA ASN A 27 -8.70 -3.54 2.13
C ASN A 27 -10.16 -3.28 2.57
N THR A 28 -10.65 -4.00 3.58
CA THR A 28 -12.04 -3.91 4.01
C THR A 28 -12.14 -3.86 5.52
N TYR A 29 -13.00 -2.99 6.02
CA TYR A 29 -13.41 -2.96 7.42
C TYR A 29 -14.92 -3.16 7.50
N PHE A 30 -15.34 -4.14 8.29
CA PHE A 30 -16.71 -4.34 8.70
C PHE A 30 -16.82 -4.03 10.20
N PRO A 31 -17.75 -3.17 10.64
CA PRO A 31 -17.99 -2.98 12.06
C PRO A 31 -18.50 -4.27 12.71
N PRO A 32 -18.35 -4.45 14.04
CA PRO A 32 -18.88 -5.63 14.72
C PRO A 32 -20.38 -5.83 14.49
N ARG A 33 -20.79 -7.05 14.14
CA ARG A 33 -22.19 -7.44 13.85
C ARG A 33 -22.84 -6.57 12.74
N PRO A 34 -22.23 -6.46 11.57
CA PRO A 34 -22.83 -5.68 10.49
C PRO A 34 -24.07 -6.41 9.95
N PRO A 35 -25.03 -5.69 9.35
CA PRO A 35 -26.18 -6.32 8.71
C PRO A 35 -25.73 -7.16 7.51
N ILE A 36 -26.39 -8.29 7.26
CA ILE A 36 -26.04 -9.24 6.18
C ILE A 36 -25.99 -8.59 4.79
N THR A 37 -26.85 -7.58 4.56
CA THR A 37 -26.92 -6.80 3.32
C THR A 37 -25.59 -6.09 3.02
N LEU A 38 -24.80 -5.79 4.04
CA LEU A 38 -23.52 -5.10 3.93
C LEU A 38 -22.43 -6.01 3.34
N TYR A 39 -22.36 -7.27 3.78
CA TYR A 39 -21.47 -8.28 3.20
C TYR A 39 -21.84 -8.56 1.74
N ASN A 40 -23.13 -8.68 1.46
CA ASN A 40 -23.62 -8.95 0.11
C ASN A 40 -23.22 -7.85 -0.87
N LYS A 41 -23.51 -6.58 -0.53
CA LYS A 41 -23.12 -5.42 -1.34
C LYS A 41 -21.62 -5.38 -1.62
N LYS A 42 -20.78 -5.70 -0.63
CA LYS A 42 -19.33 -5.69 -0.78
C LYS A 42 -18.85 -6.72 -1.81
N LEU A 43 -19.39 -7.93 -1.76
CA LEU A 43 -18.99 -8.99 -2.69
C LEU A 43 -19.53 -8.72 -4.11
N ASP A 44 -20.69 -8.07 -4.21
CA ASP A 44 -21.24 -7.61 -5.50
C ASP A 44 -20.33 -6.54 -6.14
N ILE A 45 -19.79 -5.60 -5.35
CA ILE A 45 -18.79 -4.63 -5.84
C ILE A 45 -17.57 -5.32 -6.46
N ILE A 46 -17.09 -6.42 -5.87
CA ILE A 46 -15.93 -7.15 -6.40
C ILE A 46 -16.29 -7.79 -7.74
N ASN A 47 -17.50 -8.37 -7.84
CA ASN A 47 -18.00 -8.91 -9.09
C ASN A 47 -18.12 -7.83 -10.18
N ASP A 48 -18.66 -6.66 -9.84
CA ASP A 48 -18.77 -5.52 -10.75
C ASP A 48 -17.38 -5.03 -11.23
N LEU A 49 -16.39 -5.04 -10.34
CA LEU A 49 -15.01 -4.72 -10.68
C LEU A 49 -14.41 -5.75 -11.65
N LEU A 50 -14.66 -7.04 -11.45
CA LEU A 50 -14.19 -8.09 -12.36
C LEU A 50 -14.87 -8.00 -13.73
N ILE A 51 -16.15 -7.62 -13.78
CA ILE A 51 -16.88 -7.37 -15.03
C ILE A 51 -16.31 -6.13 -15.74
N SER A 52 -16.05 -5.05 -15.00
CA SER A 52 -15.52 -3.79 -15.55
C SER A 52 -14.07 -3.92 -16.01
N TYR A 53 -13.31 -4.84 -15.40
CA TYR A 53 -11.89 -5.07 -15.67
C TYR A 53 -11.61 -6.57 -15.92
N PRO A 54 -12.10 -7.15 -17.02
CA PRO A 54 -12.07 -8.60 -17.27
C PRO A 54 -10.66 -9.17 -17.47
N TYR A 55 -9.67 -8.31 -17.71
CA TYR A 55 -8.26 -8.68 -17.81
C TYR A 55 -7.62 -8.97 -16.44
N ILE A 56 -8.29 -8.60 -15.34
CA ILE A 56 -7.80 -8.83 -13.98
C ILE A 56 -8.36 -10.16 -13.48
N LYS A 57 -7.44 -11.09 -13.19
CA LYS A 57 -7.81 -12.42 -12.71
C LYS A 57 -7.37 -12.70 -11.28
N ASN A 58 -6.48 -11.89 -10.72
CA ASN A 58 -5.92 -12.13 -9.39
C ASN A 58 -6.50 -11.16 -8.39
N ILE A 59 -6.97 -11.69 -7.26
CA ILE A 59 -7.69 -10.94 -6.25
C ILE A 59 -7.01 -11.19 -4.91
N ILE A 60 -6.72 -10.13 -4.18
CA ILE A 60 -6.21 -10.20 -2.81
C ILE A 60 -7.05 -9.23 -1.98
N LEU A 61 -7.82 -9.78 -1.05
CA LEU A 61 -8.62 -9.01 -0.11
C LEU A 61 -8.09 -9.23 1.29
N VAL A 62 -7.89 -8.14 2.01
CA VAL A 62 -7.43 -8.15 3.40
C VAL A 62 -8.33 -7.27 4.24
N GLY A 63 -8.35 -7.53 5.55
CA GLY A 63 -8.91 -6.61 6.52
C GLY A 63 -9.77 -7.30 7.58
N ASP A 64 -10.43 -6.48 8.39
CA ASP A 64 -11.25 -6.93 9.52
C ASP A 64 -12.68 -7.20 9.03
N TYR A 65 -13.04 -8.48 8.97
CA TYR A 65 -14.35 -8.90 8.50
C TYR A 65 -15.38 -9.05 9.62
N ASN A 66 -14.95 -9.10 10.88
CA ASN A 66 -15.83 -9.25 12.04
C ASN A 66 -16.96 -10.29 11.85
N THR A 67 -16.71 -11.41 11.18
CA THR A 67 -17.73 -12.42 10.87
C THR A 67 -18.11 -13.21 12.14
N PRO A 68 -19.28 -12.95 12.75
CA PRO A 68 -19.63 -13.62 14.00
C PRO A 68 -19.99 -15.08 13.71
N ASN A 69 -19.47 -15.99 14.53
CA ASN A 69 -19.73 -17.44 14.49
C ASN A 69 -19.06 -18.22 13.35
N LEU A 70 -18.36 -17.57 12.42
CA LEU A 70 -17.56 -18.29 11.43
C LEU A 70 -16.21 -18.67 12.04
N LYS A 71 -16.01 -19.95 12.29
CA LYS A 71 -14.71 -20.48 12.74
C LYS A 71 -13.93 -21.01 11.55
N TRP A 72 -12.63 -20.77 11.54
CA TRP A 72 -11.70 -21.25 10.52
C TRP A 72 -10.82 -22.34 11.09
N GLN A 73 -10.61 -23.41 10.34
CA GLN A 73 -9.72 -24.51 10.66
C GLN A 73 -8.57 -24.53 9.66
N PHE A 74 -7.35 -24.70 10.15
CA PHE A 74 -6.18 -24.77 9.28
C PHE A 74 -6.18 -26.04 8.44
N THR A 75 -6.06 -25.85 7.12
CA THR A 75 -5.95 -26.89 6.09
C THR A 75 -4.83 -26.48 5.14
N SER A 76 -3.59 -26.82 5.49
CA SER A 76 -2.39 -26.40 4.75
C SER A 76 -2.58 -26.49 3.22
N PRO A 77 -2.35 -25.40 2.45
CA PRO A 77 -1.75 -24.12 2.86
C PRO A 77 -2.74 -23.02 3.30
N SER A 78 -4.04 -23.30 3.35
CA SER A 78 -5.12 -22.32 3.60
C SER A 78 -5.94 -22.67 4.86
N CYS A 79 -7.08 -22.02 5.07
CA CYS A 79 -8.07 -22.41 6.06
C CYS A 79 -9.39 -22.79 5.41
N SER A 80 -10.03 -23.82 5.96
CA SER A 80 -11.42 -24.17 5.65
C SER A 80 -12.36 -23.63 6.72
N PRO A 81 -13.58 -23.24 6.36
CA PRO A 81 -14.58 -22.88 7.36
C PRO A 81 -15.06 -24.12 8.10
N ASN A 82 -15.35 -23.98 9.40
CA ASN A 82 -16.06 -24.99 10.15
C ASN A 82 -17.55 -24.91 9.81
N TYR A 83 -18.06 -25.95 9.15
CA TYR A 83 -19.43 -26.01 8.68
C TYR A 83 -20.47 -26.31 9.78
N LEU A 84 -20.04 -26.60 11.01
CA LEU A 84 -20.94 -26.89 12.13
C LEU A 84 -21.59 -25.60 12.65
N ASN A 85 -22.92 -25.59 12.77
CA ASN A 85 -23.71 -24.49 13.34
C ASN A 85 -23.53 -23.14 12.61
N LEU A 86 -23.38 -23.15 11.29
CA LEU A 86 -23.38 -21.93 10.50
C LEU A 86 -24.75 -21.25 10.52
N ASN A 87 -24.76 -19.92 10.67
CA ASN A 87 -25.95 -19.12 10.43
C ASN A 87 -26.05 -18.76 8.93
N GLN A 88 -27.20 -18.23 8.51
CA GLN A 88 -27.43 -17.84 7.11
C GLN A 88 -26.37 -16.86 6.59
N LEU A 89 -25.93 -15.92 7.43
CA LEU A 89 -24.90 -14.94 7.08
C LEU A 89 -23.58 -15.61 6.69
N SER A 90 -23.12 -16.56 7.49
CA SER A 90 -21.90 -17.31 7.20
C SER A 90 -22.06 -18.16 5.94
N VAL A 91 -23.22 -18.79 5.73
CA VAL A 91 -23.48 -19.57 4.51
C VAL A 91 -23.42 -18.69 3.26
N ASP A 92 -24.10 -17.54 3.26
CA ASP A 92 -24.11 -16.61 2.13
C ASP A 92 -22.73 -16.04 1.84
N PHE A 93 -21.99 -15.69 2.90
CA PHE A 93 -20.61 -15.23 2.78
C PHE A 93 -19.71 -16.31 2.17
N LEU A 94 -19.79 -17.55 2.67
CA LEU A 94 -19.01 -18.69 2.19
C LEU A 94 -19.34 -19.06 0.73
N SER A 95 -20.61 -18.99 0.34
CA SER A 95 -21.01 -19.29 -1.05
C SER A 95 -20.43 -18.27 -2.02
N LYS A 96 -20.43 -16.98 -1.65
CA LYS A 96 -19.90 -15.90 -2.49
C LYS A 96 -18.37 -15.91 -2.58
N ILE A 97 -17.65 -16.16 -1.48
CA ILE A 97 -16.18 -16.31 -1.58
C ILE A 97 -15.82 -17.54 -2.44
N SER A 98 -16.59 -18.62 -2.35
CA SER A 98 -16.41 -19.81 -3.19
C SER A 98 -16.70 -19.51 -4.66
N PHE A 99 -17.74 -18.73 -4.95
CA PHE A 99 -18.07 -18.29 -6.31
C PHE A 99 -16.91 -17.50 -6.95
N LEU A 100 -16.24 -16.65 -6.17
CA LEU A 100 -15.06 -15.90 -6.60
C LEU A 100 -13.76 -16.72 -6.54
N SER A 101 -13.85 -18.03 -6.23
CA SER A 101 -12.69 -18.94 -6.05
C SER A 101 -11.67 -18.42 -5.03
N LEU A 102 -12.14 -17.74 -3.99
CA LEU A 102 -11.30 -17.18 -2.94
C LEU A 102 -11.15 -18.17 -1.79
N SER A 103 -9.90 -18.42 -1.39
CA SER A 103 -9.52 -19.15 -0.20
C SER A 103 -9.07 -18.19 0.90
N GLN A 104 -9.28 -18.57 2.16
CA GLN A 104 -8.77 -17.85 3.31
C GLN A 104 -7.37 -18.36 3.67
N PHE A 105 -6.39 -17.48 3.89
CA PHE A 105 -5.01 -17.86 4.21
C PHE A 105 -4.52 -17.43 5.60
N ASN A 106 -5.26 -16.59 6.33
CA ASN A 106 -4.83 -16.15 7.66
C ASN A 106 -5.06 -17.25 8.71
N THR A 107 -3.97 -17.72 9.30
CA THR A 107 -3.97 -18.71 10.39
C THR A 107 -3.70 -18.09 11.76
N VAL A 108 -3.45 -16.79 11.82
CA VAL A 108 -3.05 -16.09 13.04
C VAL A 108 -4.28 -15.85 13.93
N LEU A 109 -4.28 -16.54 15.07
CA LEU A 109 -5.32 -16.40 16.08
C LEU A 109 -5.11 -15.12 16.92
N ASN A 110 -6.22 -14.48 17.30
CA ASN A 110 -6.22 -13.41 18.31
C ASN A 110 -6.20 -13.97 19.75
N LYS A 111 -6.30 -13.09 20.76
CA LYS A 111 -6.30 -13.48 22.18
C LYS A 111 -7.41 -14.48 22.57
N ASN A 112 -8.50 -14.49 21.82
CA ASN A 112 -9.68 -15.33 22.07
C ASN A 112 -9.67 -16.61 21.23
N ASN A 113 -8.55 -16.96 20.59
CA ASN A 113 -8.43 -18.08 19.66
C ASN A 113 -9.43 -18.01 18.49
N THR A 114 -9.74 -16.79 18.02
CA THR A 114 -10.57 -16.57 16.83
C THR A 114 -9.81 -15.79 15.75
N ILE A 115 -10.33 -15.85 14.52
CA ILE A 115 -9.82 -15.11 13.36
C ILE A 115 -10.91 -14.13 12.93
N LEU A 116 -10.64 -12.83 13.06
CA LEU A 116 -11.53 -11.75 12.62
C LEU A 116 -11.00 -11.10 11.33
N ASP A 117 -9.68 -10.95 11.27
CA ASP A 117 -8.97 -10.45 10.10
C ASP A 117 -8.83 -11.58 9.06
N LEU A 118 -9.37 -11.37 7.87
CA LEU A 118 -9.29 -12.35 6.79
C LEU A 118 -8.29 -11.91 5.73
N VAL A 119 -7.61 -12.90 5.16
CA VAL A 119 -6.77 -12.77 3.97
C VAL A 119 -7.37 -13.71 2.93
N LEU A 120 -8.17 -13.15 2.02
CA LEU A 120 -8.89 -13.90 0.99
C LEU A 120 -8.21 -13.72 -0.36
N SER A 121 -7.92 -14.80 -1.07
CA SER A 121 -7.32 -14.72 -2.40
C SER A 121 -7.59 -15.96 -3.23
N ASN A 122 -7.54 -15.82 -4.55
CA ASN A 122 -7.49 -16.92 -5.50
C ASN A 122 -6.06 -17.25 -5.96
N ILE A 123 -5.04 -16.65 -5.33
CA ILE A 123 -3.63 -16.94 -5.57
C ILE A 123 -3.20 -18.03 -4.57
N ASP A 124 -2.60 -19.09 -5.09
CA ASP A 124 -2.08 -20.18 -4.28
C ASP A 124 -0.79 -19.80 -3.53
N ASN A 125 -0.46 -20.59 -2.50
CA ASN A 125 0.80 -20.50 -1.76
C ASN A 125 1.06 -19.15 -1.07
N ILE A 126 0.01 -18.37 -0.77
CA ILE A 126 0.12 -17.22 0.13
C ILE A 126 0.49 -17.73 1.53
N THR A 127 1.48 -17.08 2.16
CA THR A 127 1.84 -17.37 3.54
C THR A 127 1.48 -16.19 4.42
N VAL A 128 0.82 -16.49 5.55
CA VAL A 128 0.44 -15.50 6.55
C VAL A 128 1.04 -15.90 7.88
N SER A 129 1.67 -14.94 8.55
CA SER A 129 2.28 -15.13 9.87
C SER A 129 2.06 -13.91 10.75
N LYS A 130 2.22 -14.07 12.06
CA LYS A 130 2.12 -12.94 12.99
C LYS A 130 3.34 -12.03 12.83
N PHE A 131 3.10 -10.74 12.62
CA PHE A 131 4.17 -9.75 12.57
C PHE A 131 4.54 -9.28 13.98
N THR A 132 5.83 -9.42 14.34
CA THR A 132 6.32 -9.20 15.71
C THR A 132 6.79 -7.78 15.98
N THR A 133 6.92 -6.94 14.96
CA THR A 133 7.44 -5.56 15.08
C THR A 133 6.48 -4.53 14.45
N PRO A 134 5.22 -4.46 14.93
CA PRO A 134 4.20 -3.63 14.31
C PRO A 134 4.57 -2.14 14.34
N LEU A 135 4.16 -1.41 13.31
CA LEU A 135 4.43 0.03 13.18
C LEU A 135 3.69 0.87 14.22
N VAL A 136 2.57 0.35 14.71
CA VAL A 136 1.70 0.96 15.72
C VAL A 136 1.34 -0.10 16.76
N SER A 137 0.91 0.33 17.94
CA SER A 137 0.38 -0.55 18.97
C SER A 137 -0.83 -1.32 18.44
N CYS A 138 -0.81 -2.66 18.53
CA CYS A 138 -1.92 -3.50 18.08
C CYS A 138 -3.01 -3.61 19.14
N ASP A 139 -4.26 -3.71 18.70
CA ASP A 139 -5.36 -4.22 19.51
C ASP A 139 -5.12 -5.71 19.81
N VAL A 140 -5.49 -6.15 21.01
CA VAL A 140 -5.45 -7.54 21.45
C VAL A 140 -6.35 -8.46 20.62
N HIS A 141 -7.37 -7.91 19.96
CA HIS A 141 -8.27 -8.62 19.04
C HIS A 141 -7.75 -8.68 17.60
N HIS A 142 -6.82 -7.79 17.22
CA HIS A 142 -6.32 -7.63 15.86
C HIS A 142 -4.78 -7.69 15.83
N PRO A 143 -4.19 -8.90 15.88
CA PRO A 143 -2.75 -9.06 15.76
C PRO A 143 -2.26 -8.61 14.38
N SER A 144 -1.14 -7.89 14.32
CA SER A 144 -0.53 -7.51 13.04
C SER A 144 -0.13 -8.75 12.24
N LEU A 145 -0.42 -8.72 10.93
CA LEU A 145 -0.12 -9.80 10.01
C LEU A 145 1.05 -9.45 9.09
N LEU A 146 1.89 -10.44 8.80
CA LEU A 146 2.85 -10.45 7.69
C LEU A 146 2.29 -11.39 6.63
N ILE A 147 1.98 -10.83 5.46
CA ILE A 147 1.40 -11.55 4.33
C ILE A 147 2.42 -11.55 3.20
N ILE A 148 2.86 -12.74 2.78
CA ILE A 148 3.80 -12.93 1.68
C ILE A 148 3.05 -13.60 0.54
N ILE A 149 2.99 -12.90 -0.60
CA ILE A 149 2.33 -13.37 -1.81
C ILE A 149 3.42 -13.82 -2.80
N PRO A 150 3.38 -15.06 -3.29
CA PRO A 150 4.38 -15.59 -4.22
C PRO A 150 4.10 -15.04 -5.61
N ILE A 151 4.80 -13.96 -5.98
CA ILE A 151 4.66 -13.33 -7.29
C ILE A 151 5.91 -13.66 -8.11
N ASN A 152 5.73 -14.33 -9.25
CA ASN A 152 6.83 -14.57 -10.18
C ASN A 152 7.23 -13.26 -10.85
N THR A 153 8.21 -12.57 -10.26
CA THR A 153 8.79 -11.36 -10.84
C THR A 153 9.90 -11.73 -11.81
N TYR A 154 9.64 -11.63 -13.11
CA TYR A 154 10.70 -11.63 -14.11
C TYR A 154 11.35 -10.25 -14.12
N LYS A 155 12.48 -10.16 -13.39
CA LYS A 155 13.26 -8.95 -13.08
C LYS A 155 12.62 -8.04 -12.02
N PRO A 156 13.41 -7.50 -11.07
CA PRO A 156 12.97 -6.37 -10.27
C PRO A 156 12.65 -5.22 -11.22
N ILE A 157 11.49 -4.58 -11.02
CA ILE A 157 11.10 -3.39 -11.79
C ILE A 157 12.18 -2.32 -11.51
N ASP A 158 12.92 -1.92 -12.54
CA ASP A 158 13.74 -0.70 -12.50
C ASP A 158 12.77 0.48 -12.59
N TYR A 159 12.26 0.96 -11.45
CA TYR A 159 11.51 2.19 -11.41
C TYR A 159 12.40 3.31 -10.89
N ASN A 160 12.58 4.34 -11.73
CA ASN A 160 13.17 5.59 -11.27
C ASN A 160 12.10 6.34 -10.49
N LEU A 161 12.09 6.17 -9.16
CA LEU A 161 11.37 7.09 -8.28
C LEU A 161 11.93 8.49 -8.50
N PHE A 162 11.10 9.41 -8.99
CA PHE A 162 11.40 10.83 -9.01
C PHE A 162 10.52 11.53 -7.99
N THR A 163 11.03 12.58 -7.38
CA THR A 163 10.23 13.51 -6.58
C THR A 163 10.43 14.92 -7.14
N TYR A 164 9.36 15.72 -7.08
CA TYR A 164 9.40 17.13 -7.40
C TYR A 164 10.07 17.88 -6.25
N ASP A 165 11.07 18.69 -6.54
CA ASP A 165 11.63 19.61 -5.55
C ASP A 165 10.89 20.94 -5.59
N PHE A 166 9.78 20.97 -4.86
CA PHE A 166 9.04 22.21 -4.63
C PHE A 166 9.87 23.24 -3.84
N TYR A 167 10.87 22.82 -3.06
CA TYR A 167 11.69 23.73 -2.27
C TYR A 167 12.58 24.62 -3.16
N SER A 168 13.18 24.05 -4.21
CA SER A 168 14.07 24.80 -5.12
C SER A 168 13.33 25.39 -6.33
N CYS A 169 12.00 25.40 -6.35
CA CYS A 169 11.23 25.83 -7.50
C CYS A 169 11.16 27.36 -7.64
N ASN A 170 11.22 27.87 -8.88
CA ASN A 170 10.94 29.27 -9.15
C ASN A 170 9.43 29.54 -9.22
N TYR A 171 8.84 29.81 -8.06
CA TYR A 171 7.41 30.14 -7.96
C TYR A 171 7.01 31.39 -8.76
N SER A 172 7.93 32.32 -9.02
CA SER A 172 7.61 33.53 -9.80
C SER A 172 7.20 33.19 -11.23
N ASP A 173 7.87 32.21 -11.85
CA ASP A 173 7.57 31.77 -13.21
C ASP A 173 6.30 30.92 -13.26
N ILE A 174 6.07 30.08 -12.23
CA ILE A 174 4.81 29.34 -12.06
C ILE A 174 3.62 30.29 -11.98
N ILE A 175 3.71 31.33 -11.14
CA ILE A 175 2.63 32.32 -10.96
C ILE A 175 2.38 33.07 -12.25
N LYS A 176 3.43 33.50 -12.96
CA LYS A 176 3.29 34.17 -14.26
C LYS A 176 2.62 33.26 -15.30
N CYS A 177 3.06 32.01 -15.41
CA CYS A 177 2.47 31.04 -16.33
C CYS A 177 1.00 30.79 -15.98
N SER A 178 0.70 30.47 -14.72
CA SER A 178 -0.67 30.25 -14.24
C SER A 178 -1.58 31.47 -14.40
N GLY A 179 -1.05 32.68 -14.21
CA GLY A 179 -1.78 33.94 -14.39
C GLY A 179 -2.01 34.32 -15.86
N SER A 180 -1.22 33.78 -16.79
CA SER A 180 -1.41 34.00 -18.24
C SER A 180 -2.53 33.15 -18.85
N ILE A 181 -3.05 32.18 -18.10
CA ILE A 181 -4.09 31.25 -18.55
C ILE A 181 -5.47 31.92 -18.46
N ASN A 182 -6.22 31.93 -19.55
CA ASN A 182 -7.59 32.42 -19.58
C ASN A 182 -8.57 31.36 -19.02
N TRP A 183 -8.65 31.27 -17.70
CA TRP A 183 -9.49 30.28 -17.01
C TRP A 183 -10.98 30.38 -17.36
N VAL A 184 -11.48 31.58 -17.64
CA VAL A 184 -12.90 31.81 -17.99
C VAL A 184 -13.24 31.14 -19.31
N GLU A 185 -12.36 31.27 -20.31
CA GLU A 185 -12.55 30.66 -21.62
C GLU A 185 -12.37 29.14 -21.55
N ILE A 186 -11.32 28.67 -20.87
CA ILE A 186 -11.00 27.24 -20.75
C ILE A 186 -12.10 26.47 -20.02
N PHE A 187 -12.74 27.08 -19.02
CA PHE A 187 -13.83 26.45 -18.27
C PHE A 187 -15.21 26.71 -18.87
N SER A 188 -15.30 27.47 -19.96
CA SER A 188 -16.58 27.74 -20.60
C SER A 188 -17.21 26.45 -21.11
N ASN A 189 -18.53 26.32 -20.89
CA ASN A 189 -19.34 25.17 -21.33
C ASN A 189 -18.96 23.80 -20.75
N LEU A 190 -18.18 23.75 -19.67
CA LEU A 190 -17.84 22.51 -18.97
C LEU A 190 -18.66 22.34 -17.69
N ASN A 191 -18.96 21.09 -17.33
CA ASN A 191 -19.54 20.78 -16.02
C ASN A 191 -18.45 20.73 -14.94
N VAL A 192 -18.85 20.73 -13.66
CA VAL A 192 -17.92 20.80 -12.53
C VAL A 192 -16.87 19.67 -12.52
N ASN A 193 -17.23 18.45 -12.95
CA ASN A 193 -16.29 17.32 -12.97
C ASN A 193 -15.25 17.51 -14.09
N GLU A 194 -15.69 17.98 -15.25
CA GLU A 194 -14.82 18.29 -16.40
C GLU A 194 -13.87 19.44 -16.06
N VAL A 195 -14.38 20.52 -15.47
CA VAL A 195 -13.58 21.65 -14.98
C VAL A 195 -12.53 21.18 -13.98
N THR A 196 -12.91 20.33 -13.02
CA THR A 196 -11.98 19.84 -12.00
C THR A 196 -10.87 19.00 -12.62
N ASN A 197 -11.21 18.09 -13.54
CA ASN A 197 -10.21 17.27 -14.22
C ASN A 197 -9.25 18.12 -15.07
N LEU A 198 -9.78 19.10 -15.80
CA LEU A 198 -9.00 20.00 -16.65
C LEU A 198 -8.11 20.94 -15.83
N PHE A 199 -8.60 21.43 -14.70
CA PHE A 199 -7.80 22.22 -13.77
C PHE A 199 -6.59 21.42 -13.27
N TYR A 200 -6.82 20.19 -12.78
CA TYR A 200 -5.73 19.35 -12.31
C TYR A 200 -4.74 18.99 -13.42
N SER A 201 -5.21 18.71 -14.65
CA SER A 201 -4.29 18.40 -15.76
C SER A 201 -3.38 19.58 -16.07
N ILE A 202 -3.93 20.80 -16.16
CA ILE A 202 -3.15 22.03 -16.43
C ILE A 202 -2.16 22.30 -15.29
N ILE A 203 -2.59 22.16 -14.03
CA ILE A 203 -1.69 22.35 -12.88
C ILE A 203 -0.56 21.32 -12.88
N TYR A 204 -0.83 20.05 -13.19
CA TYR A 204 0.22 19.03 -13.27
C TYR A 204 1.20 19.27 -14.42
N GLU A 205 0.74 19.79 -15.56
CA GLU A 205 1.62 20.21 -16.66
C GLU A 205 2.54 21.35 -16.25
N ILE A 206 2.00 22.37 -15.56
CA ILE A 206 2.81 23.47 -15.01
C ILE A 206 3.84 22.91 -14.02
N ILE A 207 3.43 22.03 -13.11
CA ILE A 207 4.37 21.39 -12.16
C ILE A 207 5.45 20.60 -12.91
N ASP A 208 5.10 19.88 -13.96
CA ASP A 208 6.05 19.10 -14.76
C ASP A 208 7.08 19.94 -15.50
N ILE A 209 6.69 21.14 -15.94
CA ILE A 209 7.56 22.08 -16.64
C ILE A 209 8.47 22.82 -15.66
N PHE A 210 7.91 23.32 -14.56
CA PHE A 210 8.61 24.28 -13.69
C PHE A 210 9.23 23.67 -12.44
N VAL A 211 8.81 22.47 -12.02
CA VAL A 211 9.36 21.80 -10.85
C VAL A 211 10.29 20.68 -11.29
N LEU A 212 11.58 20.87 -10.99
CA LEU A 212 12.60 19.88 -11.31
C LEU A 212 12.27 18.52 -10.66
N LYS A 213 12.50 17.45 -11.43
CA LYS A 213 12.40 16.06 -10.97
C LYS A 213 13.79 15.55 -10.62
N TYR A 214 13.94 14.98 -9.42
CA TYR A 214 15.22 14.41 -8.97
C TYR A 214 15.02 12.94 -8.66
N PRO A 215 15.95 12.07 -9.08
CA PRO A 215 15.86 10.67 -8.76
C PRO A 215 16.02 10.50 -7.24
N ILE A 216 15.14 9.73 -6.61
CA ILE A 216 15.25 9.30 -5.22
C ILE A 216 16.40 8.30 -5.14
N LYS A 217 17.64 8.79 -5.24
CA LYS A 217 18.87 8.00 -5.25
C LYS A 217 19.68 8.15 -3.97
N PHE A 218 18.98 8.19 -2.85
CA PHE A 218 19.56 7.58 -1.66
C PHE A 218 19.26 6.09 -1.77
N GLY A 219 20.20 5.36 -2.35
CA GLY A 219 20.09 3.91 -2.53
C GLY A 219 19.65 3.23 -1.23
N PHE A 220 18.96 2.10 -1.36
CA PHE A 220 18.53 1.27 -0.23
C PHE A 220 19.64 1.11 0.82
N GLU A 221 20.88 1.00 0.38
CA GLU A 221 22.08 0.95 1.21
C GLU A 221 22.24 2.15 2.15
N LEU A 222 22.13 3.40 1.66
CA LEU A 222 22.25 4.58 2.52
C LEU A 222 21.07 4.69 3.49
N LYS A 223 19.85 4.37 3.04
CA LYS A 223 18.68 4.33 3.92
C LYS A 223 18.85 3.31 5.05
N ASN A 224 19.35 2.12 4.72
CA ASN A 224 19.63 1.06 5.68
C ASN A 224 20.76 1.45 6.65
N LEU A 225 21.83 2.09 6.16
CA LEU A 225 22.91 2.61 7.00
C LEU A 225 22.42 3.70 7.97
N ILE A 226 21.57 4.62 7.51
CA ILE A 226 20.95 5.65 8.38
C ILE A 226 20.09 5.01 9.46
N PHE A 227 19.31 3.99 9.11
CA PHE A 227 18.49 3.24 10.06
C PHE A 227 19.35 2.51 11.11
N LYS A 228 20.35 1.73 10.67
CA LYS A 228 21.30 1.05 11.56
C LYS A 228 22.04 2.03 12.47
N LYS A 229 22.47 3.18 11.95
CA LYS A 229 23.11 4.26 12.72
C LYS A 229 22.17 4.79 13.81
N LYS A 230 20.89 5.02 13.51
CA LYS A 230 19.89 5.49 14.49
C LYS A 230 19.69 4.47 15.61
N ILE A 231 19.61 3.18 15.29
CA ILE A 231 19.53 2.10 16.29
C ILE A 231 20.78 2.09 17.18
N ALA A 232 21.97 2.08 16.58
CA ALA A 232 23.23 2.06 17.32
C ALA A 232 23.39 3.29 18.23
N HIS A 233 22.95 4.47 17.78
CA HIS A 233 22.94 5.67 18.61
C HIS A 233 22.00 5.53 19.81
N LYS A 234 20.80 4.98 19.61
CA LYS A 234 19.84 4.73 20.70
C LYS A 234 20.40 3.75 21.73
N ILE A 235 21.04 2.67 21.27
CA ILE A 235 21.69 1.69 22.15
C ILE A 235 22.80 2.36 22.96
N PHE A 236 23.72 3.07 22.31
CA PHE A 236 24.80 3.80 22.99
C PHE A 236 24.26 4.82 24.01
N ARG A 237 23.21 5.57 23.66
CA ARG A 237 22.58 6.54 24.58
C ARG A 237 22.01 5.88 25.84
N ASN A 238 21.61 4.62 25.75
CA ASN A 238 21.05 3.88 26.87
C ASN A 238 22.11 3.11 27.67
N SER A 239 23.12 2.53 27.00
CA SER A 239 24.13 1.69 27.65
C SER A 239 25.35 2.47 28.16
N GLY A 240 25.70 3.57 27.51
CA GLY A 240 26.94 4.34 27.78
C GLY A 240 28.25 3.58 27.44
N ALA A 241 28.17 2.36 26.92
CA ALA A 241 29.34 1.52 26.72
C ALA A 241 30.21 1.97 25.53
N ILE A 242 31.55 1.87 25.69
CA ILE A 242 32.51 2.25 24.64
C ILE A 242 32.36 1.43 23.36
N ASN A 243 31.99 0.15 23.48
CA ASN A 243 31.77 -0.73 22.34
C ASN A 243 30.56 -0.29 21.50
N ASP A 244 29.49 0.17 22.16
CA ASP A 244 28.30 0.70 21.48
C ASP A 244 28.59 2.04 20.81
N TYR A 245 29.40 2.89 21.45
CA TYR A 245 29.92 4.11 20.83
C TYR A 245 30.71 3.82 19.56
N ASN A 246 31.64 2.85 19.61
CA ASN A 246 32.45 2.46 18.45
C ASN A 246 31.57 1.97 17.28
N LYS A 247 30.54 1.18 17.59
CA LYS A 247 29.56 0.71 16.59
C LYS A 247 28.77 1.87 15.98
N PHE A 248 28.30 2.81 16.79
CA PHE A 248 27.63 4.02 16.30
C PHE A 248 28.55 4.89 15.45
N SER A 249 29.78 5.14 15.92
CA SER A 249 30.79 5.96 15.26
C SER A 249 31.16 5.40 13.87
N ASN A 250 31.38 4.08 13.79
CA ASN A 250 31.64 3.40 12.52
C ASN A 250 30.46 3.55 11.53
N LEU A 251 29.22 3.32 11.98
CA LEU A 251 28.03 3.50 11.14
C LEU A 251 27.84 4.96 10.71
N ARG A 252 28.17 5.93 11.56
CA ARG A 252 28.17 7.36 11.21
C ARG A 252 29.21 7.68 10.13
N ALA A 253 30.41 7.12 10.24
CA ALA A 253 31.46 7.29 9.24
C ALA A 253 31.06 6.71 7.87
N GLN A 254 30.50 5.49 7.86
CA GLN A 254 29.98 4.84 6.64
C GLN A 254 28.87 5.66 5.97
N CYS A 255 27.92 6.20 6.76
CA CYS A 255 26.89 7.10 6.23
C CYS A 255 27.51 8.33 5.54
N LYS A 256 28.50 8.96 6.17
CA LYS A 256 29.16 10.16 5.64
C LYS A 256 29.93 9.85 4.36
N ALA A 257 30.63 8.71 4.32
CA ALA A 257 31.38 8.26 3.15
C ALA A 257 30.45 7.96 1.96
N LEU A 258 29.40 7.16 2.17
CA LEU A 258 28.46 6.81 1.10
C LEU A 258 27.65 8.01 0.63
N SER A 259 27.25 8.92 1.53
CA SER A 259 26.60 10.18 1.15
C SER A 259 27.49 11.05 0.26
N LYS A 260 28.79 11.14 0.59
CA LYS A 260 29.77 11.90 -0.21
C LYS A 260 29.99 11.24 -1.57
N LEU A 261 30.12 9.92 -1.63
CA LEU A 261 30.26 9.17 -2.87
C LEU A 261 29.04 9.35 -3.80
N ASN A 262 27.83 9.23 -3.25
CA ASN A 262 26.58 9.43 -3.99
C ASN A 262 26.49 10.85 -4.55
N TYR A 263 26.90 11.85 -3.77
CA TYR A 263 26.94 13.24 -4.22
C TYR A 263 28.00 13.48 -5.31
N GLN A 264 29.19 12.89 -5.19
CA GLN A 264 30.21 12.96 -6.24
C GLN A 264 29.77 12.28 -7.54
N ASN A 265 29.13 11.12 -7.44
CA ASN A 265 28.56 10.42 -8.59
C ASN A 265 27.44 11.23 -9.26
N TYR A 266 26.63 11.93 -8.46
CA TYR A 266 25.63 12.88 -8.97
C TYR A 266 26.28 14.00 -9.77
N LEU A 267 27.30 14.68 -9.21
CA LEU A 267 28.02 15.76 -9.89
C LEU A 267 28.70 15.29 -11.19
N LYS A 268 29.29 14.09 -11.20
CA LYS A 268 29.89 13.49 -12.40
C LYS A 268 28.87 13.18 -13.50
N LYS A 269 27.64 12.83 -13.11
CA LYS A 269 26.57 12.48 -14.06
C LYS A 269 25.88 13.72 -14.66
N TYR A 270 25.94 14.85 -13.96
CA TYR A 270 25.34 16.12 -14.39
C TYR A 270 26.35 17.27 -14.30
N PRO A 271 27.45 17.23 -15.07
CA PRO A 271 28.43 18.31 -15.07
C PRO A 271 27.82 19.53 -15.79
N GLY A 272 27.69 20.67 -15.09
CA GLY A 272 27.31 21.95 -15.71
C GLY A 272 25.99 22.59 -15.28
N ARG A 273 25.54 22.45 -14.02
CA ARG A 273 24.42 23.23 -13.47
C ARG A 273 24.84 24.07 -12.26
N PHE A 274 25.79 24.97 -12.50
CA PHE A 274 25.97 26.20 -11.73
C PHE A 274 25.92 27.36 -12.72
#